data_AF-G2H1Q1-F1
#
_entry.id   AF-G2H1Q1-F1
#
_cell.length_a   1.000
_cell.length_b   1.000
_cell.length_c   1.000
_cell.angle_alpha   90.00
_cell.angle_beta   90.00
_cell.angle_gamma   90.00
#
_symmetry.space_group_name_H-M   'P 1'
#
loop_
_entity.id
_entity.type
_entity.pdbx_description
1 polymer ?
#
loop_
_entity_poly.entity_id
_entity_poly.type
_entity_poly.pdbx_seq_one_letter_code
_entity_poly.pdbx_strand_id
1 'polypeptide(L)'
;MTEQNEKKPKREYRKGNPLTLTERTKRYKDKQKKNNREMRLFIPTDLGNQFTDHCREIKKSRSEVVSKLIEDYIKSVGSLY
;
A
#
# COMPACT_ATOMS: atom_id res chain seq x y z
N MET A 1 -18.71 22.64 58.96
CA MET A 1 -18.55 21.64 57.89
C MET A 1 -18.19 22.37 56.60
N THR A 2 -16.91 22.56 56.31
CA THR A 2 -16.44 23.23 55.08
C THR A 2 -16.05 22.16 54.08
N GLU A 3 -16.92 21.93 53.09
CA GLU A 3 -16.66 21.02 51.97
C GLU A 3 -15.62 21.65 51.02
N GLN A 4 -14.37 21.21 51.14
CA GLN A 4 -13.32 21.48 50.16
C GLN A 4 -13.56 20.59 48.93
N ASN A 5 -14.16 21.17 47.89
CA ASN A 5 -14.31 20.51 46.60
C ASN A 5 -12.97 20.56 45.84
N GLU A 6 -12.11 19.56 46.09
CA GLU A 6 -10.87 19.38 45.34
C GLU A 6 -11.17 19.07 43.86
N LYS A 7 -11.08 20.11 43.03
CA LYS A 7 -11.14 19.98 41.57
C LYS A 7 -9.91 19.19 41.10
N LYS A 8 -10.11 17.91 40.77
CA LYS A 8 -9.10 17.06 40.14
C LYS A 8 -8.40 17.81 38.99
N PRO A 9 -7.05 17.87 38.95
CA PRO A 9 -6.35 18.60 37.91
C PRO A 9 -6.68 18.01 36.53
N LYS A 10 -7.03 18.90 35.59
CA LYS A 10 -7.37 18.54 34.21
C LYS A 10 -6.15 17.86 33.59
N ARG A 11 -6.32 16.63 33.09
CA ARG A 11 -5.24 15.87 32.45
C ARG A 11 -4.66 16.70 31.31
N GLU A 12 -3.34 16.87 31.30
CA GLU A 12 -2.63 17.60 30.27
C GLU A 12 -2.87 16.94 28.91
N TYR A 13 -3.29 17.72 27.91
CA TYR A 13 -3.58 17.19 26.59
C TYR A 13 -2.29 16.73 25.93
N ARG A 14 -2.09 15.42 25.86
CA ARG A 14 -1.03 14.83 25.05
C ARG A 14 -1.45 14.93 23.59
N LYS A 15 -1.11 16.04 22.90
CA LYS A 15 -0.98 16.00 21.44
C LYS A 15 0.11 14.97 21.14
N GLY A 16 -0.27 13.72 20.92
CA GLY A 16 0.66 12.75 20.33
C GLY A 16 1.24 13.37 19.06
N ASN A 17 2.52 13.10 18.77
CA ASN A 17 3.17 13.65 17.59
C ASN A 17 2.53 13.01 16.34
N PRO A 18 1.62 13.70 15.63
CA PRO A 18 0.89 13.07 14.53
C PRO A 18 1.88 12.88 13.38
N LEU A 19 1.92 11.66 12.83
CA LEU A 19 2.77 11.37 11.68
C LEU A 19 2.50 12.40 10.56
N THR A 20 3.57 13.04 10.12
CA THR A 20 3.57 13.91 8.94
C THR A 20 3.16 13.12 7.70
N LEU A 21 2.72 13.81 6.65
CA LEU A 21 2.33 13.18 5.38
C LEU A 21 3.44 12.27 4.85
N THR A 22 4.69 12.76 4.88
CA THR A 22 5.88 12.02 4.45
C THR A 22 6.09 10.75 5.25
N GLU A 23 5.98 10.80 6.58
CA GLU A 23 6.13 9.62 7.43
C GLU A 23 5.00 8.61 7.22
N ARG A 24 3.77 9.07 6.97
CA ARG A 24 2.66 8.19 6.59
C ARG A 24 2.93 7.48 5.27
N THR A 25 3.38 8.20 4.24
CA THR A 25 3.72 7.62 2.95
C THR A 25 4.87 6.62 3.07
N LYS A 26 5.91 6.95 3.87
CA LYS A 26 7.03 6.05 4.14
C LYS A 26 6.55 4.78 4.85
N ARG A 27 5.77 4.91 5.92
CA ARG A 27 5.20 3.77 6.65
C ARG A 27 4.32 2.88 5.78
N TYR A 28 3.54 3.46 4.87
CA TYR A 28 2.74 2.70 3.90
C TYR A 28 3.63 1.93 2.92
N LYS A 29 4.64 2.59 2.33
CA LYS A 29 5.60 1.93 1.43
C LYS A 29 6.36 0.81 2.14
N ASP A 30 6.80 1.04 3.38
CA ASP A 30 7.52 0.04 4.17
C ASP A 30 6.63 -1.18 4.48
N LYS A 31 5.33 -0.98 4.73
CA LYS A 31 4.38 -2.09 4.86
C LYS A 31 4.26 -2.89 3.55
N GLN A 32 4.13 -2.22 2.40
CA GLN A 32 4.00 -2.90 1.12
C GLN A 32 5.26 -3.69 0.73
N LYS A 33 6.44 -3.16 1.07
CA LYS A 33 7.73 -3.82 0.81
C LYS A 33 7.98 -5.10 1.63
N LYS A 34 7.31 -5.29 2.77
CA LYS A 34 7.49 -6.49 3.58
C LYS A 34 7.08 -7.77 2.85
N ASN A 35 6.00 -7.69 2.06
CA ASN A 35 5.42 -8.86 1.39
C ASN A 35 5.56 -8.79 -0.13
N ASN A 36 5.81 -7.60 -0.69
CA ASN A 36 5.86 -7.40 -2.14
C ASN A 36 7.22 -6.85 -2.56
N ARG A 37 7.77 -7.40 -3.65
CA ARG A 37 8.95 -6.87 -4.31
C ARG A 37 8.53 -5.81 -5.33
N GLU A 38 9.11 -4.61 -5.26
CA GLU A 38 8.89 -3.56 -6.25
C GLU A 38 9.62 -3.91 -7.56
N MET A 39 8.90 -3.87 -8.69
CA MET A 39 9.44 -4.12 -10.02
C MET A 39 9.26 -2.87 -10.88
N ARG A 40 10.36 -2.35 -11.42
CA ARG A 40 10.35 -1.21 -12.34
C ARG A 40 10.70 -1.71 -13.72
N LEU A 41 9.75 -1.56 -14.65
CA LEU A 41 9.87 -2.02 -16.02
C LEU A 41 9.50 -0.88 -16.95
N PHE A 42 10.15 -0.84 -18.11
CA PHE A 42 9.74 0.02 -19.22
C PHE A 42 9.04 -0.85 -20.25
N ILE A 43 7.86 -0.42 -20.67
CA ILE A 43 7.07 -1.05 -21.73
C ILE A 43 6.73 0.02 -22.77
N PRO A 44 6.47 -0.35 -24.03
CA PRO A 44 5.99 0.58 -25.04
C PRO A 44 4.73 1.31 -24.55
N THR A 45 4.67 2.63 -24.82
CA THR A 45 3.58 3.50 -24.34
C THR A 45 2.21 2.99 -24.74
N ASP A 46 2.05 2.60 -26.00
CA ASP A 46 0.77 2.12 -26.54
C ASP A 46 0.31 0.84 -25.84
N LEU A 47 1.25 -0.08 -25.59
CA LEU A 47 0.99 -1.31 -24.86
C LEU A 47 0.59 -1.03 -23.41
N GLY A 48 1.27 -0.09 -22.75
CA GLY A 48 0.95 0.33 -21.38
C GLY A 48 -0.43 0.97 -21.26
N ASN A 49 -0.85 1.74 -22.27
CA ASN A 49 -2.18 2.34 -22.34
C ASN A 49 -3.26 1.25 -22.51
N GLN A 50 -3.10 0.38 -23.52
CA GLN A 50 -4.02 -0.74 -23.76
C GLN A 50 -4.15 -1.64 -22.53
N PHE A 51 -3.03 -1.97 -21.87
CA PHE A 51 -3.04 -2.77 -20.65
C PHE A 51 -3.80 -2.07 -19.51
N THR A 52 -3.62 -0.76 -19.35
CA THR A 52 -4.30 0.02 -18.31
C THR A 52 -5.80 0.07 -18.54
N ASP A 53 -6.23 0.28 -19.79
CA ASP A 53 -7.64 0.32 -20.15
C ASP A 53 -8.29 -1.05 -20.00
N HIS A 54 -7.63 -2.12 -20.42
CA HIS A 54 -8.13 -3.47 -20.21
C HIS A 54 -8.26 -3.83 -18.73
N CYS A 55 -7.29 -3.44 -17.89
CA CYS A 55 -7.39 -3.62 -16.42
C CYS A 55 -8.61 -2.89 -15.83
N ARG A 56 -8.96 -1.71 -16.36
CA ARG A 56 -10.14 -0.95 -15.93
C ARG A 56 -11.43 -1.66 -16.33
N GLU A 57 -11.51 -2.19 -17.55
CA GLU A 57 -12.68 -2.93 -18.04
C GLU A 57 -12.98 -4.15 -17.17
N ILE A 58 -11.95 -4.94 -16.85
CA ILE A 58 -12.08 -6.15 -16.01
C ILE A 58 -12.17 -5.85 -14.51
N LYS A 59 -12.12 -4.56 -14.12
CA LYS A 59 -12.13 -4.07 -12.72
C LYS A 59 -11.05 -4.71 -11.84
N LYS A 60 -9.87 -4.96 -12.40
CA LYS A 60 -8.72 -5.51 -11.66
C LYS A 60 -7.59 -4.53 -11.53
N SER A 61 -6.79 -4.70 -10.47
CA SER A 61 -5.59 -3.89 -10.30
C SER A 61 -4.49 -4.34 -11.26
N ARG A 62 -3.73 -3.38 -11.80
CA ARG A 62 -2.56 -3.68 -12.65
C ARG A 62 -1.59 -4.66 -11.98
N SER A 63 -1.35 -4.48 -10.67
CA SER A 63 -0.49 -5.38 -9.89
C SER A 63 -1.03 -6.81 -9.83
N GLU A 64 -2.34 -7.00 -9.66
CA GLU A 64 -2.95 -8.33 -9.62
C GLU A 64 -2.81 -9.05 -10.97
N VAL A 65 -3.07 -8.33 -12.07
CA VAL A 65 -2.93 -8.89 -13.42
C VAL A 65 -1.49 -9.26 -13.72
N VAL A 66 -0.53 -8.38 -13.40
CA VAL A 66 0.91 -8.65 -13.58
C VAL A 66 1.36 -9.84 -12.73
N SER A 67 0.96 -9.91 -11.45
CA SER A 67 1.29 -11.05 -10.59
C SER A 67 0.79 -12.37 -11.19
N LYS A 68 -0.45 -12.40 -11.67
CA LYS A 68 -1.01 -13.60 -12.29
C LYS A 68 -0.30 -13.98 -13.60
N LEU A 69 0.02 -13.01 -14.45
CA LEU A 69 0.80 -13.24 -15.67
C LEU A 69 2.19 -13.83 -15.37
N ILE A 70 2.85 -13.35 -14.32
CA ILE A 70 4.15 -13.88 -13.88
C ILE A 70 3.99 -15.31 -13.35
N GLU A 71 2.99 -15.57 -12.53
CA GLU A 71 2.71 -16.94 -12.03
C GLU A 71 2.42 -17.91 -13.17
N ASP A 72 1.59 -17.50 -14.14
CA ASP A 72 1.20 -18.34 -15.27
C ASP A 72 2.40 -18.59 -16.20
N TYR A 73 3.27 -17.60 -16.41
CA TYR A 73 4.53 -17.76 -17.13
C TYR A 73 5.50 -18.71 -16.41
N ILE A 74 5.66 -18.58 -15.09
CA ILE A 74 6.51 -19.50 -14.32
C ILE A 74 5.96 -20.92 -14.37
N LYS A 75 4.64 -21.10 -14.29
CA LYS A 75 4.02 -22.44 -14.40
C LYS A 75 4.22 -23.06 -15.78
N SER A 76 4.09 -22.27 -16.85
CA SER A 76 4.26 -22.77 -18.21
C SER A 76 5.72 -23.16 -18.51
N VAL A 77 6.68 -22.35 -18.05
CA VAL A 77 8.11 -22.63 -18.19
C VAL A 77 8.58 -23.72 -17.23
N GLY A 78 8.06 -23.73 -15.99
CA GLY A 78 8.38 -24.72 -14.97
C GLY A 78 7.79 -26.11 -15.24
N SER A 79 6.79 -26.23 -16.13
CA SER A 79 6.32 -27.54 -16.63
C SER A 79 7.25 -28.16 -17.67
N LEU A 80 8.29 -27.44 -18.12
CA LEU A 80 9.32 -27.93 -19.04
C LEU A 80 10.60 -28.40 -18.33
N TYR A 81 10.63 -28.39 -16.99
CA TYR A 81 11.68 -28.95 -16.14
C TYR A 81 11.08 -29.85 -15.06
#